data_AF-A0A7Y4NH21-F1
#
_entry.id   AF-A0A7Y4NH21-F1
#
_cell.length_a   1.000
_cell.length_b   1.000
_cell.length_c   1.000
_cell.angle_alpha   90.00
_cell.angle_beta   90.00
_cell.angle_gamma   90.00
#
_symmetry.space_group_name_H-M   'P 1'
#
loop_
_entity.id
_entity.type
_entity.pdbx_description
1 polymer ?
#
loop_
_entity_poly.entity_id
_entity_poly.type
_entity_poly.pdbx_seq_one_letter_code
_entity_poly.pdbx_strand_id
1 'polypeptide(L)'
;MERSGVPMSRSTLTDLFHQAASVLLPLCQHLLQVIAAAEVVWADETPVRVLDVKKTLQGYPWTFLARTAACEWLLGYRFSLGRASTTPKEVLGGTRGALVVVAAHLW
;
A
#
# COMPACT_ATOMS: atom_id res chain seq x y z
N MET A 1 26.73 -4.63 4.11
CA MET A 1 25.88 -3.62 4.77
C MET A 1 25.63 -4.13 6.18
N GLU A 2 26.48 -3.74 7.11
CA GLU A 2 26.40 -4.15 8.51
C GLU A 2 25.68 -3.06 9.28
N ARG A 3 24.49 -3.34 9.81
CA ARG A 3 23.78 -2.43 10.72
C ARG A 3 24.00 -2.78 12.21
N SER A 4 24.57 -3.96 12.51
CA SER A 4 24.85 -4.43 13.88
C SER A 4 26.17 -5.22 14.03
N GLY A 5 27.11 -5.06 13.10
CA GLY A 5 28.41 -5.77 13.13
C GLY A 5 28.35 -7.28 12.86
N VAL A 6 27.17 -7.81 12.54
CA VAL A 6 27.01 -9.20 12.10
C VAL A 6 27.07 -9.24 10.57
N PRO A 7 28.04 -9.95 9.98
CA PRO A 7 28.14 -10.07 8.54
C PRO A 7 26.93 -10.84 8.01
N MET A 8 26.13 -10.19 7.16
CA MET A 8 24.96 -10.78 6.53
C MET A 8 25.01 -10.53 5.02
N SER A 9 24.78 -11.59 4.25
CA SER A 9 24.69 -11.49 2.80
C SER A 9 23.45 -10.69 2.37
N ARG A 10 23.50 -10.06 1.20
CA ARG A 10 22.35 -9.35 0.64
C ARG A 10 21.15 -10.27 0.37
N SER A 11 21.41 -11.52 -0.04
CA SER A 11 20.35 -12.50 -0.26
C SER A 11 19.64 -12.83 1.05
N THR A 12 20.37 -13.10 2.12
CA THR A 12 19.78 -13.36 3.44
C THR A 12 18.89 -12.21 3.93
N LEU A 13 19.33 -10.95 3.77
CA LEU A 13 18.49 -9.79 4.11
C LEU A 13 17.21 -9.72 3.28
N THR A 14 17.30 -10.07 1.99
CA THR A 14 16.17 -10.06 1.06
C THR A 14 15.18 -11.17 1.43
N ASP A 15 15.66 -12.36 1.77
CA ASP A 15 14.84 -13.49 2.20
C ASP A 15 14.10 -13.17 3.50
N LEU A 16 14.78 -12.59 4.49
CA LEU A 16 14.16 -12.16 5.75
C LEU A 16 13.10 -11.08 5.52
N PHE A 17 13.35 -10.14 4.61
CA PHE A 17 12.38 -9.11 4.25
C PHE A 17 11.12 -9.73 3.63
N HIS A 18 11.27 -10.67 2.69
CA HIS A 18 10.14 -11.36 2.08
C HIS A 18 9.39 -12.25 3.08
N GLN A 19 10.09 -12.91 4.00
CA GLN A 19 9.47 -13.70 5.05
C GLN A 19 8.64 -12.82 5.99
N ALA A 20 9.17 -11.68 6.44
CA ALA A 20 8.43 -10.73 7.26
C ALA A 20 7.18 -10.22 6.54
N ALA A 21 7.31 -9.88 5.24
CA ALA A 21 6.17 -9.47 4.42
C ALA A 21 5.09 -10.57 4.32
N SER A 22 5.49 -11.83 4.15
CA SER A 22 4.56 -12.97 4.12
C SER A 22 3.82 -13.14 5.44
N VAL A 23 4.50 -12.99 6.57
CA VAL A 23 3.89 -13.13 7.91
C VAL A 23 2.91 -11.99 8.20
N LEU A 24 3.22 -10.77 7.75
CA LEU A 24 2.38 -9.60 7.96
C LEU A 24 1.23 -9.46 6.95
N LEU A 25 1.26 -10.21 5.84
CA LEU A 25 0.28 -10.10 4.76
C LEU A 25 -1.19 -10.18 5.24
N PRO A 26 -1.59 -11.13 6.10
CA PRO A 26 -2.97 -11.21 6.58
C PRO A 26 -3.39 -9.97 7.38
N LEU A 27 -2.47 -9.38 8.15
CA LEU A 27 -2.73 -8.16 8.91
C LEU A 27 -2.94 -6.96 7.98
N CYS A 28 -2.10 -6.82 6.96
CA CYS A 28 -2.25 -5.76 5.97
C CYS A 28 -3.58 -5.89 5.19
N GLN A 29 -3.96 -7.11 4.82
CA GLN A 29 -5.23 -7.38 4.15
C GLN A 29 -6.42 -7.03 5.04
N HIS A 30 -6.38 -7.44 6.30
CA HIS A 30 -7.43 -7.12 7.27
C HIS A 30 -7.54 -5.60 7.52
N LEU A 31 -6.41 -4.91 7.67
CA LEU A 31 -6.38 -3.45 7.83
C LEU A 31 -7.05 -2.74 6.64
N LEU A 32 -6.76 -3.17 5.41
CA LEU A 32 -7.41 -2.60 4.23
C LEU A 32 -8.92 -2.85 4.20
N GLN A 33 -9.40 -4.00 4.69
CA GLN A 33 -10.83 -4.27 4.83
C GLN A 33 -11.48 -3.35 5.87
N VAL A 34 -10.82 -3.13 7.00
CA VAL A 34 -11.32 -2.22 8.06
C VAL A 34 -11.37 -0.77 7.55
N ILE A 35 -10.31 -0.31 6.87
CA ILE A 35 -10.28 1.00 6.23
C ILE A 35 -11.41 1.12 5.21
N ALA A 36 -11.62 0.10 4.38
CA ALA A 36 -12.65 0.12 3.36
C ALA A 36 -14.07 0.25 3.94
N ALA A 37 -14.30 -0.32 5.11
CA ALA A 37 -15.58 -0.27 5.82
C ALA A 37 -15.88 1.08 6.49
N ALA A 38 -14.93 2.02 6.50
CA ALA A 38 -15.15 3.34 7.07
C ALA A 38 -16.13 4.18 6.23
N GLU A 39 -16.82 5.11 6.90
CA GLU A 39 -17.76 6.02 6.23
C GLU A 39 -17.05 6.96 5.23
N VAL A 40 -15.84 7.40 5.57
CA VAL A 40 -15.00 8.24 4.72
C VAL A 40 -13.62 7.63 4.61
N VAL A 41 -13.16 7.45 3.37
CA VAL A 41 -11.80 7.02 3.06
C VAL A 41 -11.15 8.06 2.16
N TRP A 42 -9.99 8.56 2.58
CA TRP A 42 -9.11 9.36 1.75
C TRP A 42 -8.12 8.46 1.04
N ALA A 43 -7.93 8.67 -0.26
CA ALA A 43 -6.97 7.92 -1.05
C ALA A 43 -6.06 8.87 -1.84
N ASP A 44 -4.77 8.55 -1.87
CA ASP A 44 -3.76 9.23 -2.68
C ASP A 44 -2.95 8.22 -3.49
N GLU A 45 -2.71 8.54 -4.76
CA GLU A 45 -1.81 7.80 -5.65
C GLU A 45 -0.56 8.63 -5.89
N THR A 46 0.62 8.06 -5.58
CA THR A 46 1.91 8.71 -5.83
C THR A 46 2.71 7.91 -6.86
N PRO A 47 2.88 8.39 -8.12
CA PRO A 47 3.65 7.68 -9.14
C PRO A 47 5.15 7.59 -8.76
N VAL A 48 5.72 6.37 -8.78
CA VAL A 48 7.16 6.13 -8.53
C VAL A 48 7.81 5.32 -9.65
N ARG A 49 9.08 5.63 -9.97
CA ARG A 49 9.86 4.80 -10.90
C ARG A 49 10.38 3.55 -10.17
N VAL A 50 10.01 2.38 -10.67
CA VAL A 50 10.38 1.07 -10.10
C VAL A 50 11.35 0.38 -11.04
N LEU A 51 12.49 -0.08 -10.51
CA LEU A 51 13.44 -0.87 -11.26
C LEU A 51 12.92 -2.30 -11.43
N ASP A 52 12.84 -2.77 -12.66
CA ASP A 52 12.60 -4.16 -13.05
C ASP A 52 13.87 -4.71 -13.72
N VAL A 53 13.99 -6.04 -13.85
CA VAL A 53 15.22 -6.77 -14.23
C VAL A 53 15.91 -6.18 -15.48
N LYS A 54 15.15 -5.60 -16.42
CA LYS A 54 15.67 -5.05 -17.68
C LYS A 54 15.11 -3.68 -18.06
N LYS A 55 14.22 -3.08 -17.25
CA LYS A 55 13.54 -1.83 -17.59
C LYS A 55 13.11 -1.08 -16.34
N THR A 56 12.89 0.22 -16.48
CA THR A 56 12.23 1.01 -15.44
C THR A 56 10.74 1.05 -15.74
N LEU A 57 9.94 0.63 -14.77
CA LEU A 57 8.48 0.67 -14.82
C LEU A 57 7.97 1.87 -14.03
N GLN A 58 6.77 2.32 -14.37
CA GLN A 58 6.01 3.23 -13.54
C GLN A 58 5.15 2.40 -12.58
N GLY A 59 5.40 2.55 -11.28
CA GLY A 59 4.59 1.98 -10.21
C GLY A 59 3.70 3.03 -9.57
N TYR A 60 2.64 2.57 -8.92
CA TYR A 60 1.61 3.39 -8.30
C TYR A 60 1.32 2.87 -6.88
N PRO A 61 2.12 3.28 -5.87
CA PRO A 61 1.74 3.21 -4.47
C PRO A 61 0.46 4.01 -4.21
N TRP A 62 -0.53 3.33 -3.65
CA TRP A 62 -1.73 3.92 -3.10
C TRP A 62 -1.65 3.99 -1.59
N THR A 63 -2.05 5.13 -1.05
CA THR A 63 -2.24 5.35 0.38
C THR A 63 -3.73 5.49 0.65
N PHE A 64 -4.25 4.76 1.62
CA PHE A 64 -5.63 4.85 2.09
C PHE A 64 -5.63 5.27 3.55
N LEU A 65 -6.34 6.34 3.86
CA LEU A 65 -6.49 6.88 5.20
C LEU A 65 -7.98 6.85 5.56
N ALA A 66 -8.29 6.39 6.76
CA ALA A 66 -9.63 6.44 7.32
C ALA A 66 -9.58 6.78 8.80
N ARG A 67 -10.70 7.29 9.33
CA ARG A 67 -10.84 7.58 10.76
C ARG A 67 -11.87 6.65 11.38
N THR A 68 -11.54 6.03 12.50
CA THR A 68 -12.47 5.16 13.24
C THR A 68 -13.48 5.99 14.02
N ALA A 69 -14.56 5.35 14.47
CA ALA A 69 -15.53 5.97 15.38
C ALA A 69 -14.87 6.42 16.71
N ALA A 70 -13.82 5.72 17.14
CA ALA A 70 -13.00 6.08 18.30
C ALA A 70 -12.00 7.22 18.01
N CYS A 71 -12.13 7.90 16.87
CA CYS A 71 -11.30 9.04 16.48
C CYS A 71 -9.83 8.72 16.16
N GLU A 72 -9.50 7.45 15.94
CA GLU A 72 -8.15 6.97 15.59
C GLU A 72 -7.95 6.98 14.08
N TRP A 73 -6.71 7.18 13.63
CA TRP A 73 -6.34 7.15 12.22
C TRP A 73 -5.84 5.78 11.79
N LEU A 74 -6.41 5.25 10.72
CA LEU A 74 -5.96 4.02 10.06
C LEU A 74 -5.30 4.38 8.73
N LEU A 75 -4.11 3.82 8.49
CA LEU A 75 -3.31 4.06 7.29
C LEU A 75 -2.94 2.74 6.63
N GLY A 76 -3.39 2.55 5.40
CA GLY A 76 -3.14 1.35 4.61
C GLY A 76 -2.43 1.69 3.30
N TYR A 77 -1.60 0.77 2.82
CA TYR A 77 -0.90 0.93 1.54
C TYR A 77 -1.24 -0.21 0.59
N ARG A 78 -1.33 0.10 -0.70
CA ARG A 78 -1.47 -0.90 -1.76
C ARG A 78 -0.63 -0.50 -2.96
N PHE A 79 0.27 -1.37 -3.39
CA PHE A 79 1.06 -1.12 -4.59
C PHE A 79 0.35 -1.68 -5.83
N SER A 80 0.39 -0.94 -6.93
CA SER A 80 -0.06 -1.38 -8.26
C SER A 80 0.98 -1.06 -9.33
N LEU A 81 1.11 -1.95 -10.32
CA LEU A 81 1.92 -1.72 -11.53
C LEU A 81 1.12 -1.07 -12.68
N GLY A 82 -0.19 -0.94 -12.53
CA GLY A 82 -1.06 -0.26 -13.49
C GLY A 82 -1.66 1.00 -12.89
N ARG A 83 -1.82 2.05 -13.71
CA ARG A 83 -2.57 3.29 -13.39
C ARG A 83 -4.09 3.05 -13.37
N ALA A 84 -4.51 1.91 -12.83
CA ALA A 84 -5.89 1.47 -12.92
C ALA A 84 -6.66 2.06 -11.74
N SER A 85 -7.68 2.87 -12.06
CA SER A 85 -8.75 3.29 -11.16
C SER A 85 -9.58 2.13 -10.59
N THR A 86 -9.21 0.89 -10.93
CA THR A 86 -9.71 -0.34 -10.31
C THR A 86 -9.17 -0.53 -8.90
N THR A 87 -8.00 0.03 -8.57
CA THR A 87 -7.37 -0.19 -7.25
C THR A 87 -8.26 0.31 -6.10
N PRO A 88 -8.85 1.52 -6.15
CA PRO A 88 -9.86 1.94 -5.17
C PRO A 88 -11.14 1.13 -5.24
N LYS A 89 -11.59 0.72 -6.44
CA LYS A 89 -12.81 -0.11 -6.59
C LYS A 89 -12.67 -1.52 -6.04
N GLU A 90 -11.48 -2.10 -6.08
CA GLU A 90 -11.17 -3.41 -5.52
C GLU A 90 -10.99 -3.35 -4.00
N VAL A 91 -10.50 -2.22 -3.48
CA VAL A 91 -10.39 -1.99 -2.02
C VAL A 91 -11.75 -1.63 -1.42
N LEU A 92 -12.57 -0.86 -2.12
CA LEU A 92 -13.82 -0.27 -1.60
C LEU A 92 -15.09 -0.88 -2.21
N GLY A 93 -14.94 -1.91 -3.05
CA GLY A 93 -16.04 -2.53 -3.78
C GLY A 93 -17.05 -3.16 -2.81
N GLY A 94 -18.18 -2.48 -2.61
CA GLY A 94 -19.28 -2.95 -1.76
C GLY A 94 -19.56 -2.09 -0.52
N THR A 95 -18.82 -1.00 -0.30
CA THR A 95 -19.04 -0.13 0.86
C THR A 95 -19.97 1.04 0.52
N ARG A 96 -20.74 1.51 1.51
CA ARG A 96 -21.73 2.60 1.36
C ARG A 96 -21.16 3.97 1.75
N GLY A 97 -19.84 4.09 1.81
CA GLY A 97 -19.12 5.29 2.24
C GLY A 97 -18.73 6.22 1.10
N ALA A 98 -18.21 7.40 1.45
CA ALA A 98 -17.64 8.36 0.52
C ALA A 98 -16.13 8.12 0.35
N LEU A 99 -15.68 8.10 -0.91
CA LEU A 99 -14.27 8.06 -1.28
C LEU A 99 -13.80 9.44 -1.71
N VAL A 100 -12.78 9.96 -1.05
CA VAL A 100 -12.11 11.20 -1.43
C VAL A 100 -10.76 10.84 -2.04
N VAL A 101 -10.67 10.89 -3.37
CA VAL A 101 -9.40 10.65 -4.08
C VAL A 101 -8.74 11.99 -4.40
N VAL A 102 -7.49 12.15 -4.01
CA VAL A 102 -6.60 13.15 -4.60
C VAL A 102 -5.60 12.39 -5.46
N ALA A 103 -5.74 12.47 -6.78
CA ALA A 103 -4.74 11.93 -7.69
C ALA A 103 -3.75 13.06 -8.01
N ALA A 104 -2.49 12.89 -7.63
CA ALA A 104 -1.44 13.77 -8.11
C ALA A 104 -1.33 13.60 -9.65
N HIS A 105 -1.69 14.67 -10.39
CA HIS A 105 -1.71 14.83 -11.85
C HIS A 105 -2.95 14.32 -12.63
N LEU A 106 -3.97 15.17 -12.66
CA LEU A 106 -4.82 15.43 -13.82
C LEU A 106 -4.60 16.87 -14.31
N TRP A 107 -3.39 17.18 -14.77
CA TRP A 107 -3.07 18.26 -15.72
C TRP A 107 -1.85 17.81 -16.53
#